data_AF-A0A973W3A3-F1
#
_entry.id   AF-A0A973W3A3-F1
#
_cell.length_a   1.000
_cell.length_b   1.000
_cell.length_c   1.000
_cell.angle_alpha   90.00
_cell.angle_beta   90.00
_cell.angle_gamma   90.00
#
_symmetry.space_group_name_H-M   'P 1'
#
loop_
_entity.id
_entity.type
_entity.pdbx_description
1 polymer ?
#
loop_
_entity_poly.entity_id
_entity_poly.type
_entity_poly.pdbx_seq_one_letter_code
_entity_poly.pdbx_strand_id
1 'polypeptide(L)'
;MSAELVAIVIVKDGCVIDAIVPDGVRVIVKDYDVQDADPDHLRDDRGPFTQDEWTHRRLKTPGCQHQHEGEPHCQPVFLNSYHCDTCDVSWEDSHSCGCDDECPECGADTSPETSEETAPCACESL
;
A
#
# COMPACT_ATOMS: atom_id res chain seq x y z
N MET A 1 -25.17 13.34 19.60
CA MET A 1 -25.07 13.57 18.14
C MET A 1 -24.22 12.45 17.60
N SER A 2 -24.78 11.51 16.81
CA SER A 2 -23.98 10.45 16.17
C SER A 2 -23.22 11.08 15.01
N ALA A 3 -21.89 10.91 14.98
CA ALA A 3 -21.12 11.26 13.80
C ALA A 3 -21.52 10.31 12.67
N GLU A 4 -21.93 10.86 11.54
CA GLU A 4 -22.20 10.09 10.33
C GLU A 4 -20.85 9.71 9.70
N LEU A 5 -20.62 8.41 9.49
CA LEU A 5 -19.44 7.90 8.81
C LEU A 5 -19.77 7.75 7.32
N VAL A 6 -19.11 8.55 6.48
CA VAL A 6 -19.34 8.56 5.03
C VAL A 6 -18.18 7.89 4.33
N ALA A 7 -18.43 6.77 3.66
CA ALA A 7 -17.50 6.19 2.69
C ALA A 7 -17.91 6.58 1.27
N ILE A 8 -16.94 6.92 0.42
CA ILE A 8 -17.14 7.27 -0.99
C ILE A 8 -16.54 6.15 -1.82
N VAL A 9 -17.33 5.50 -2.65
CA VAL A 9 -16.87 4.49 -3.60
C VAL A 9 -16.89 5.11 -4.99
N ILE A 10 -15.75 5.05 -5.70
CA ILE A 10 -15.59 5.59 -7.04
C ILE A 10 -15.77 4.46 -8.04
N VAL A 11 -16.81 4.57 -8.88
CA VAL A 11 -17.16 3.58 -9.90
C VAL A 11 -17.01 4.20 -11.28
N LYS A 12 -16.31 3.50 -12.18
CA LYS A 12 -16.15 3.89 -13.58
C LYS A 12 -16.39 2.66 -14.46
N ASP A 13 -17.21 2.81 -15.49
CA ASP A 13 -17.53 1.75 -16.45
C ASP A 13 -18.04 0.45 -15.80
N GLY A 14 -18.79 0.57 -14.69
CA GLY A 14 -19.31 -0.59 -13.94
C GLY A 14 -18.31 -1.22 -12.96
N CYS A 15 -17.07 -0.76 -12.94
CA CYS A 15 -16.02 -1.27 -12.04
C CYS A 15 -15.75 -0.28 -10.91
N VAL A 16 -15.58 -0.78 -9.69
CA VAL A 16 -15.01 0.02 -8.60
C VAL A 16 -13.54 0.25 -8.93
N ILE A 17 -13.14 1.52 -8.99
CA ILE A 17 -11.76 1.90 -9.29
C ILE A 17 -11.04 2.50 -8.09
N ASP A 18 -11.78 2.96 -7.07
CA ASP A 18 -11.21 3.54 -5.85
C ASP A 18 -12.27 3.65 -4.73
N ALA A 19 -11.83 3.85 -3.48
CA ALA A 19 -12.69 4.16 -2.35
C ALA A 19 -12.00 5.05 -1.31
N ILE A 20 -12.71 6.08 -0.84
CA ILE A 20 -12.31 6.92 0.30
C ILE A 20 -13.13 6.47 1.49
N VAL A 21 -12.48 5.86 2.47
CA VAL A 21 -13.13 5.28 3.64
C VAL A 21 -12.71 6.05 4.90
N PRO A 22 -13.57 6.21 5.93
CA PRO A 22 -13.20 6.82 7.22
C PRO A 22 -12.42 5.88 8.14
N ASP A 23 -11.40 6.38 8.84
CA ASP A 23 -10.48 5.53 9.62
C ASP A 23 -11.20 4.54 10.55
N GLY A 24 -10.77 3.27 10.48
CA GLY A 24 -11.36 2.19 11.24
C GLY A 24 -12.66 1.61 10.66
N VAL A 25 -13.10 2.08 9.49
CA VAL A 25 -14.25 1.53 8.78
C VAL A 25 -13.77 0.56 7.69
N ARG A 26 -14.39 -0.61 7.60
CA ARG A 26 -14.13 -1.57 6.52
C ARG A 26 -15.27 -1.52 5.52
N VAL A 27 -14.98 -1.21 4.26
CA VAL A 27 -15.95 -1.25 3.17
C VAL A 27 -15.67 -2.46 2.31
N ILE A 28 -16.66 -3.34 2.19
CA ILE A 28 -16.60 -4.50 1.29
C ILE A 28 -17.62 -4.22 0.18
N VAL A 29 -17.13 -3.88 -1.00
CA VAL A 29 -18.01 -3.77 -2.17
C VAL A 29 -18.20 -5.17 -2.72
N LYS A 30 -19.38 -5.74 -2.47
CA LYS A 30 -19.80 -7.01 -3.06
C LYS A 30 -20.69 -6.70 -4.25
N ASP A 31 -20.19 -7.06 -5.43
CA ASP A 31 -20.92 -7.29 -6.68
C ASP A 31 -22.08 -6.32 -6.97
N TYR A 32 -21.84 -5.35 -7.86
CA TYR A 32 -22.96 -4.74 -8.56
C TYR A 32 -23.42 -5.74 -9.61
N ASP A 33 -24.48 -6.47 -9.30
CA ASP A 33 -25.31 -7.12 -10.31
C ASP A 33 -25.92 -5.98 -11.15
N VAL A 34 -25.15 -5.43 -12.10
CA VAL A 34 -25.66 -4.45 -13.05
C VAL A 34 -26.53 -5.24 -14.00
N GLN A 35 -27.82 -5.34 -13.67
CA GLN A 35 -28.82 -5.80 -14.63
C GLN A 35 -28.62 -4.96 -15.91
N ASP A 36 -28.37 -5.65 -17.02
CA ASP A 36 -28.09 -5.09 -18.36
C ASP A 36 -26.66 -4.62 -18.65
N ALA A 37 -25.64 -4.94 -17.82
CA ALA A 37 -24.26 -4.80 -18.25
C ALA A 37 -23.90 -5.87 -19.29
N ASP A 38 -23.49 -5.42 -20.47
CA ASP A 38 -22.99 -6.29 -21.54
C ASP A 38 -21.70 -6.99 -21.07
N PRO A 39 -21.68 -8.33 -21.00
CA PRO A 39 -20.53 -9.09 -20.52
C PRO A 39 -19.25 -8.92 -21.35
N ASP A 40 -19.34 -8.39 -22.58
CA ASP A 40 -18.15 -8.04 -23.36
C ASP A 40 -17.49 -6.71 -22.92
N HIS A 41 -18.18 -5.88 -22.12
CA HIS A 41 -17.63 -4.67 -21.49
C HIS A 41 -17.08 -4.92 -20.07
N LEU A 42 -17.25 -6.11 -19.50
CA LEU A 42 -16.68 -6.53 -18.21
C LEU A 42 -15.30 -7.20 -18.37
N ARG A 43 -14.55 -6.84 -19.41
CA ARG A 43 -13.24 -7.44 -19.72
C ARG A 43 -12.12 -6.47 -19.42
N ASP A 44 -11.53 -6.66 -18.25
CA ASP A 44 -10.13 -6.33 -17.98
C ASP A 44 -9.27 -7.52 -18.44
N ASP A 45 -8.14 -7.25 -19.08
CA ASP A 45 -7.09 -8.17 -19.52
C ASP A 45 -6.61 -9.17 -18.44
N ARG A 46 -7.00 -8.95 -17.17
CA ARG A 46 -6.60 -9.70 -15.96
C ARG A 46 -7.54 -10.84 -15.54
N GLY A 47 -8.63 -11.11 -16.27
CA GLY A 47 -9.51 -12.27 -16.04
C GLY A 47 -10.74 -11.99 -15.14
N PRO A 48 -11.54 -13.02 -14.77
CA PRO A 48 -12.77 -12.82 -14.00
C PRO A 48 -12.45 -12.22 -12.62
N PHE A 49 -13.11 -11.10 -12.32
CA PHE A 49 -12.93 -10.28 -11.11
C PHE A 49 -12.97 -11.14 -9.83
N THR A 50 -11.83 -11.27 -9.16
CA THR A 50 -11.73 -11.86 -7.82
C THR A 50 -11.58 -10.73 -6.82
N GLN A 51 -12.69 -10.34 -6.18
CA GLN A 51 -12.74 -9.65 -4.88
C GLN A 51 -11.55 -8.70 -4.57
N ASP A 52 -11.73 -7.40 -4.79
CA ASP A 52 -10.79 -6.43 -4.23
C ASP A 52 -11.19 -6.08 -2.78
N GLU A 53 -10.30 -6.39 -1.84
CA GLU A 53 -10.42 -5.94 -0.46
C GLU A 53 -9.67 -4.61 -0.29
N TRP A 54 -10.42 -3.52 -0.15
CA TRP A 54 -9.86 -2.19 0.07
C TRP A 54 -9.70 -1.97 1.57
N THR A 55 -8.48 -2.15 2.06
CA THR A 55 -8.07 -1.70 3.39
C THR A 55 -7.53 -0.28 3.31
N HIS A 56 -7.74 0.49 4.38
CA HIS A 56 -7.26 1.86 4.51
C HIS A 56 -5.76 1.98 4.24
N ARG A 57 -5.37 2.49 3.06
CA ARG A 57 -4.09 3.19 2.97
C ARG A 57 -4.31 4.60 3.48
N ARG A 58 -3.75 4.89 4.66
CA ARG A 58 -3.84 6.21 5.30
C ARG A 58 -3.36 7.28 4.32
N LEU A 59 -3.93 8.48 4.35
CA LEU A 59 -3.40 9.60 3.57
C LEU A 59 -2.05 10.05 4.14
N LYS A 60 -1.15 10.56 3.29
CA LYS A 60 0.09 11.19 3.76
C LYS A 60 -0.23 12.42 4.61
N THR A 61 0.48 12.60 5.72
CA THR A 61 0.43 13.84 6.49
C THR A 61 0.92 15.00 5.62
N PRO A 62 0.31 16.21 5.67
CA PRO A 62 0.78 17.36 4.92
C PRO A 62 2.28 17.64 5.18
N GLY A 63 3.08 17.70 4.12
CA GLY A 63 4.52 17.95 4.21
C GLY A 63 5.40 16.71 4.45
N CYS A 64 4.82 15.51 4.48
CA CYS A 64 5.57 14.26 4.48
C CYS A 64 6.47 14.14 3.23
N GLN A 65 7.73 13.75 3.43
CA GLN A 65 8.74 13.57 2.37
C GLN A 65 9.13 12.10 2.12
N HIS A 66 8.44 11.14 2.76
CA HIS A 66 8.71 9.71 2.56
C HIS A 66 8.39 9.28 1.13
N GLN A 67 9.10 8.26 0.63
CA GLN A 67 9.17 7.88 -0.79
C GLN A 67 7.81 7.75 -1.50
N HIS A 68 7.89 7.83 -2.83
CA HIS A 68 6.79 8.04 -3.78
C HIS A 68 6.22 9.46 -3.75
N GLU A 69 7.02 10.41 -4.26
CA GLU A 69 6.56 11.76 -4.58
C GLU A 69 5.38 11.67 -5.55
N GLY A 70 4.21 12.18 -5.16
CA GLY A 70 3.00 12.19 -5.98
C GLY A 70 1.91 11.21 -5.55
N GLU A 71 2.21 10.22 -4.71
CA GLU A 71 1.18 9.33 -4.16
C GLU A 71 0.48 9.96 -2.94
N PRO A 72 -0.86 10.12 -2.95
CA PRO A 72 -1.58 10.73 -1.83
C PRO A 72 -1.67 9.82 -0.61
N HIS A 73 -1.40 8.53 -0.79
CA HIS A 73 -1.46 7.52 0.27
C HIS A 73 -0.09 7.29 0.91
N CYS A 74 -0.12 7.26 2.24
CA CYS A 74 0.96 6.82 3.10
C CYS A 74 1.22 5.33 2.87
N GLN A 75 2.49 5.00 2.66
CA GLN A 75 2.93 3.61 2.55
C GLN A 75 3.25 3.06 3.94
N PRO A 76 3.15 1.74 4.15
CA PRO A 76 3.63 1.09 5.36
C PRO A 76 5.13 1.29 5.57
N VAL A 77 5.60 1.09 6.80
CA VAL A 77 7.02 1.05 7.16
C VAL A 77 7.44 -0.40 7.26
N PHE A 78 8.56 -0.71 6.64
CA PHE A 78 9.24 -1.98 6.73
C PHE A 78 10.54 -1.79 7.49
N LEU A 79 10.78 -2.66 8.48
CA LEU A 79 12.10 -2.87 9.04
C LEU A 79 12.81 -3.89 8.15
N ASN A 80 13.79 -3.42 7.40
CA ASN A 80 14.60 -4.23 6.51
C ASN A 80 15.84 -4.71 7.29
N SER A 81 16.09 -6.01 7.29
CA SER A 81 17.29 -6.61 7.87
C SER A 81 18.21 -7.08 6.76
N TYR A 82 19.48 -6.68 6.84
CA TYR A 82 20.49 -6.92 5.82
C TYR A 82 21.65 -7.76 6.38
N HIS A 83 22.31 -8.50 5.49
CA HIS A 83 23.54 -9.21 5.79
C HIS A 83 24.51 -9.07 4.60
N CYS A 84 25.70 -8.54 4.84
CA CYS A 84 26.71 -8.40 3.81
C CYS A 84 27.60 -9.64 3.72
N ASP A 85 27.46 -10.40 2.63
CA ASP A 85 28.28 -11.59 2.36
C ASP A 85 29.79 -11.31 2.23
N THR A 86 30.19 -10.05 2.04
CA THR A 86 31.60 -9.67 1.83
C THR A 86 32.34 -9.46 3.14
N CYS A 87 31.71 -8.82 4.12
CA CYS A 87 32.34 -8.47 5.40
C CYS A 87 31.65 -9.07 6.63
N ASP A 88 30.60 -9.88 6.43
CA ASP A 88 29.86 -10.62 7.47
C ASP A 88 29.18 -9.68 8.50
N VAL A 89 28.77 -8.50 8.03
CA VAL A 89 28.12 -7.46 8.86
C VAL A 89 26.63 -7.47 8.58
N SER A 90 25.84 -7.44 9.65
CA SER A 90 24.39 -7.28 9.59
C SER A 90 23.94 -5.96 10.17
N TRP A 91 22.93 -5.36 9.57
CA TRP A 91 22.30 -4.11 10.02
C TRP A 91 20.81 -4.10 9.67
N GLU A 92 20.11 -3.10 10.21
CA GLU A 92 18.69 -2.91 9.97
C GLU A 92 18.43 -1.44 9.63
N ASP A 93 17.51 -1.19 8.70
CA ASP A 93 17.01 0.16 8.43
C ASP A 93 15.49 0.15 8.18
N SER A 94 14.84 1.28 8.42
CA SER A 94 13.40 1.46 8.25
C SER A 94 13.10 2.28 7.00
N HIS A 95 12.31 1.68 6.10
CA HIS A 95 11.92 2.33 4.85
C HIS A 95 10.45 2.09 4.54
N SER A 96 9.88 2.88 3.64
CA SER A 96 8.51 2.70 3.18
C SER A 96 8.33 1.53 2.19
N CYS A 97 9.39 0.74 1.96
CA CYS A 97 9.42 -0.45 1.12
C CYS A 97 10.63 -1.33 1.50
N GLY A 98 10.66 -2.56 0.98
CA GLY A 98 11.89 -3.35 0.92
C GLY A 98 12.77 -2.82 -0.20
N CYS A 99 13.89 -2.18 0.15
CA CYS A 99 14.83 -1.62 -0.82
C CYS A 99 16.26 -2.07 -0.53
N ASP A 100 17.07 -2.15 -1.59
CA ASP A 100 18.51 -2.39 -1.46
C ASP A 100 19.18 -1.24 -0.72
N ASP A 101 20.25 -1.55 0.01
CA ASP A 101 21.05 -0.59 0.75
C ASP A 101 22.55 -0.88 0.60
N GLU A 102 23.40 0.11 0.85
CA GLU A 102 24.85 -0.03 0.79
C GLU A 102 25.40 -0.49 2.15
N CYS A 103 26.20 -1.56 2.17
CA CYS A 103 26.82 -2.03 3.39
C CYS A 103 27.65 -0.92 4.08
N PRO A 104 27.41 -0.61 5.36
CA PRO A 104 28.04 0.54 6.02
C PRO A 104 29.56 0.39 6.19
N GLU A 105 30.07 -0.84 6.13
CA GLU A 105 31.50 -1.13 6.33
C GLU A 105 32.29 -1.23 5.01
N CYS A 106 31.70 -1.82 3.96
CA CYS A 106 32.42 -2.07 2.71
C CYS A 106 31.80 -1.43 1.46
N GLY A 107 30.61 -0.81 1.58
CA GLY A 107 29.88 -0.17 0.49
C GLY A 107 29.33 -1.14 -0.56
N ALA A 108 29.25 -2.43 -0.27
CA ALA A 108 28.64 -3.39 -1.19
C ALA A 108 27.11 -3.24 -1.21
N ASP A 109 26.53 -3.20 -2.40
CA ASP A 109 25.07 -3.24 -2.58
C ASP A 109 24.50 -4.53 -1.98
N THR A 110 23.52 -4.39 -1.09
CA THR A 110 22.94 -5.52 -0.35
C THR A 110 21.42 -5.41 -0.34
N SER A 111 20.75 -6.47 -0.80
CA SER A 111 19.30 -6.61 -0.67
C SER A 111 18.93 -7.10 0.73
N PRO A 112 17.76 -6.71 1.27
CA PRO A 112 17.34 -7.19 2.57
C PRO A 112 17.03 -8.68 2.54
N GLU A 113 17.41 -9.39 3.60
CA GLU A 113 17.03 -10.79 3.82
C GLU A 113 15.56 -10.90 4.23
N THR A 114 15.10 -9.95 5.05
CA THR A 114 13.72 -9.85 5.53
C THR A 114 13.26 -8.40 5.55
N SER A 115 11.97 -8.19 5.27
CA SER A 115 11.29 -6.90 5.36
C SER A 115 9.99 -7.10 6.15
N GLU A 116 10.00 -6.74 7.44
CA GLU A 116 8.82 -6.87 8.31
C GLU A 116 8.06 -5.55 8.36
N GLU A 117 6.75 -5.57 8.09
CA GLU A 117 5.90 -4.39 8.27
C GLU A 117 5.78 -4.05 9.77
N THR A 118 6.29 -2.88 10.17
CA THR A 118 6.27 -2.42 11.57
C THR A 118 5.20 -1.37 11.83
N ALA A 119 4.75 -0.65 10.78
CA ALA A 119 3.65 0.30 10.87
C ALA A 119 2.89 0.42 9.55
N PRO A 120 1.57 0.68 9.57
CA PRO A 120 0.77 0.84 8.35
C PRO A 120 0.98 2.20 7.67
N CYS A 121 1.72 3.14 8.27
CA CYS A 121 1.97 4.45 7.70
C CYS A 121 3.33 5.05 8.12
N ALA A 122 4.19 5.31 7.13
CA ALA A 122 5.47 5.98 7.22
C ALA A 122 5.44 7.35 7.91
N CYS A 123 4.36 8.11 7.78
CA CYS A 123 4.26 9.44 8.40
C CYS A 123 4.30 9.43 9.94
N GLU A 124 4.16 8.26 10.57
CA GLU A 124 4.16 8.11 12.03
C GLU A 124 5.51 7.63 12.59
N SER A 125 6.43 7.21 11.72
CA SER A 125 7.63 6.47 12.16
C SER A 125 8.89 6.76 11.37
N LEU A 126 8.79 7.45 10.23
CA LEU A 126 9.91 7.94 9.43
C LEU A 126 9.96 9.47 9.39
#